data_AF-A0A8H8R6F2-F1
#
_entry.id   AF-A0A8H8R6F2-F1
#
_cell.length_a   1.000
_cell.length_b   1.000
_cell.length_c   1.000
_cell.angle_alpha   90.00
_cell.angle_beta   90.00
_cell.angle_gamma   90.00
#
_symmetry.space_group_name_H-M   'P 1'
#
loop_
_entity.id
_entity.type
_entity.pdbx_description
1 polymer ?
#
loop_
_entity_poly.entity_id
_entity_poly.type
_entity_poly.pdbx_seq_one_letter_code
_entity_poly.pdbx_strand_id
1 'polypeptide(L)'
;MMDPHDDVELSDLEDDAFIPDRTTGNLKGKSPNRFLRWIPTRMRTFLENMSRIRLVILTVIVFILLLVFISYWNGRLKDVSIPEQSIALSKELAKNLSHTAIPGYVLTYAPLVFLDIGEEFYPSDMAAHVSNTHPTIDFTPVKDAPEGLTLDNLNDLNDLGGDKIYLTSTTLLTKLPNYLHGQKPDKKTLQTENAVSCVIAVANKDGGILDAFYIYFYTFNDGPTALGHKVGNHLGDWEHNMIRFKNGEPQAIWYSQHEYGEAFTYDAVNKIGKRPIGFSAKGSHANYAVSGAHDLHELDEEIPAHIAFDHTSQGLLWDPTLSAYYYSYSDDKFSPATDKTPVNYLYFEGQWGDQQYLDSVVGQEEFHGFHKWNSGPQGPIFKHLDRKSVCLPRDGGCIIKESL
;
A
#
# COMPACT_ATOMS: atom_id res chain seq x y z
N MET A 1 28.00 -68.60 -23.32
CA MET A 1 27.68 -69.15 -21.98
C MET A 1 26.37 -68.51 -21.56
N MET A 2 25.38 -69.36 -21.35
CA MET A 2 24.05 -69.16 -20.72
C MET A 2 23.52 -67.74 -20.48
N ASP A 3 22.44 -67.46 -21.21
CA ASP A 3 21.22 -66.68 -20.91
C ASP A 3 20.51 -67.11 -19.59
N PRO A 4 19.38 -66.53 -19.09
CA PRO A 4 18.41 -65.57 -19.68
C PRO A 4 17.93 -64.42 -18.73
N HIS A 5 17.29 -63.31 -19.16
CA HIS A 5 15.90 -63.15 -19.69
C HIS A 5 14.83 -63.75 -18.72
N ASP A 6 13.65 -63.20 -18.41
CA ASP A 6 12.75 -62.20 -19.02
C ASP A 6 11.70 -61.71 -18.00
N ASP A 7 11.28 -60.47 -18.21
CA ASP A 7 9.94 -59.84 -18.22
C ASP A 7 8.61 -60.63 -18.02
N VAL A 8 7.56 -59.80 -17.73
CA VAL A 8 6.08 -59.93 -17.90
C VAL A 8 5.36 -60.95 -16.95
N GLU A 9 4.12 -60.83 -16.43
CA GLU A 9 2.84 -60.29 -16.94
C GLU A 9 1.84 -59.87 -15.84
N LEU A 10 0.98 -58.92 -16.22
CA LEU A 10 -0.33 -58.62 -15.65
C LEU A 10 -1.39 -59.43 -16.42
N SER A 11 -2.06 -60.39 -15.80
CA SER A 11 -3.44 -60.77 -16.13
C SER A 11 -4.02 -61.72 -15.08
N ASP A 12 -5.36 -61.82 -15.12
CA ASP A 12 -6.26 -62.80 -14.51
C ASP A 12 -6.98 -62.29 -13.24
N LEU A 13 -8.12 -61.60 -13.39
CA LEU A 13 -9.48 -62.12 -13.70
C LEU A 13 -10.00 -63.05 -12.58
N GLU A 14 -11.02 -62.58 -11.85
CA GLU A 14 -12.39 -63.17 -11.85
C GLU A 14 -12.40 -64.56 -11.18
N ASP A 15 -12.90 -64.70 -9.97
CA ASP A 15 -14.32 -64.79 -9.57
C ASP A 15 -14.47 -66.12 -8.81
N ASP A 16 -15.65 -66.34 -8.25
CA ASP A 16 -16.14 -67.53 -7.54
C ASP A 16 -15.86 -67.55 -6.01
N ALA A 17 -16.80 -67.11 -5.15
CA ALA A 17 -18.14 -67.64 -4.85
C ALA A 17 -18.13 -68.91 -3.97
N PHE A 18 -18.76 -68.78 -2.77
CA PHE A 18 -19.64 -69.76 -2.09
C PHE A 18 -19.01 -71.13 -1.68
N ILE A 19 -19.03 -71.69 -0.45
CA ILE A 19 -19.73 -71.48 0.85
C ILE A 19 -18.93 -72.26 1.97
N PRO A 20 -19.43 -72.57 3.20
CA PRO A 20 -18.76 -72.21 4.46
C PRO A 20 -18.25 -73.43 5.27
N ASP A 21 -17.53 -73.22 6.37
CA ASP A 21 -17.88 -73.96 7.58
C ASP A 21 -17.51 -73.21 8.87
N ARG A 22 -18.36 -73.42 9.86
CA ARG A 22 -18.40 -72.88 11.21
C ARG A 22 -17.12 -73.19 11.99
N THR A 23 -16.71 -72.24 12.82
CA THR A 23 -16.58 -72.49 14.27
C THR A 23 -16.64 -71.18 15.05
N THR A 24 -17.47 -71.20 16.08
CA THR A 24 -17.74 -70.14 17.04
C THR A 24 -16.54 -69.85 17.94
N GLY A 25 -16.23 -68.58 18.22
CA GLY A 25 -15.27 -68.25 19.28
C GLY A 25 -14.98 -66.76 19.49
N ASN A 26 -15.73 -66.16 20.42
CA ASN A 26 -15.37 -65.02 21.26
C ASN A 26 -15.24 -63.60 20.68
N LEU A 27 -16.27 -62.81 20.99
CA LEU A 27 -16.26 -61.36 21.15
C LEU A 27 -15.09 -60.91 22.05
N LYS A 28 -14.18 -60.08 21.52
CA LYS A 28 -13.37 -59.15 22.31
C LYS A 28 -13.78 -57.73 21.94
N GLY A 29 -14.42 -57.05 22.89
CA GLY A 29 -14.79 -55.64 22.78
C GLY A 29 -13.57 -54.77 22.51
N LYS A 30 -13.67 -53.92 21.48
CA LYS A 30 -12.71 -52.84 21.25
C LYS A 30 -12.88 -51.79 22.35
N SER A 31 -11.77 -51.52 23.04
CA SER A 31 -11.60 -50.39 23.95
C SER A 31 -12.02 -49.06 23.29
N PRO A 32 -12.77 -48.17 23.95
CA PRO A 32 -13.11 -46.87 23.38
C PRO A 32 -11.87 -45.97 23.34
N ASN A 33 -11.62 -45.37 22.18
CA ASN A 33 -10.58 -44.36 21.96
C ASN A 33 -10.64 -43.28 23.06
N ARG A 34 -9.57 -43.15 23.86
CA ARG A 34 -9.46 -42.21 25.00
C ARG A 34 -9.61 -40.73 24.62
N PHE A 35 -9.55 -40.40 23.33
CA PHE A 35 -9.65 -39.03 22.81
C PHE A 35 -11.07 -38.42 22.88
N LEU A 36 -12.13 -39.22 23.05
CA LEU A 36 -13.53 -38.76 22.98
C LEU A 36 -14.15 -38.40 24.34
N ARG A 37 -13.38 -38.41 25.44
CA ARG A 37 -13.92 -38.30 26.81
C ARG A 37 -14.41 -36.89 27.19
N TRP A 38 -14.00 -35.87 26.45
CA TRP A 38 -14.37 -34.46 26.66
C TRP A 38 -15.49 -33.97 25.73
N ILE A 39 -15.98 -34.82 24.81
CA ILE A 39 -17.02 -34.44 23.86
C ILE A 39 -18.40 -34.77 24.46
N PRO A 40 -19.35 -33.81 24.50
CA PRO A 40 -20.71 -34.06 24.98
C PRO A 40 -21.34 -35.28 24.31
N THR A 41 -22.08 -36.09 25.08
CA THR A 41 -22.60 -37.41 24.63
C THR A 41 -23.39 -37.35 23.33
N ARG A 42 -24.12 -36.25 23.10
CA ARG A 42 -24.88 -36.00 21.86
C ARG A 42 -23.99 -35.80 20.62
N MET A 43 -22.87 -35.11 20.75
CA MET A 43 -21.90 -34.94 19.67
C MET A 43 -21.19 -36.25 19.34
N ARG A 44 -20.91 -37.08 20.36
CA ARG A 44 -20.25 -38.36 20.18
C ARG A 44 -21.09 -39.33 19.34
N THR A 45 -22.37 -39.49 19.66
CA THR A 45 -23.29 -40.37 18.91
C THR A 45 -23.51 -39.86 17.48
N PHE A 46 -23.50 -38.53 17.29
CA PHE A 46 -23.57 -37.91 15.96
C PHE A 46 -22.33 -38.20 15.11
N LEU A 47 -21.13 -38.11 15.69
CA LEU A 47 -19.86 -38.42 15.02
C LEU A 47 -19.72 -39.92 14.70
N GLU A 48 -20.17 -40.80 15.60
CA GLU A 48 -20.13 -42.26 15.41
C GLU A 48 -21.10 -42.74 14.30
N ASN A 49 -22.19 -42.01 14.02
CA ASN A 49 -23.19 -42.33 12.99
C ASN A 49 -22.94 -41.68 11.61
N MET A 50 -21.88 -40.88 11.45
CA MET A 50 -21.56 -40.22 10.17
C MET A 50 -20.63 -41.07 9.31
N SER A 51 -20.92 -41.17 8.01
CA SER A 51 -19.97 -41.78 7.06
C SER A 51 -18.72 -40.91 6.93
N ARG A 52 -17.57 -41.54 6.61
CA ARG A 52 -16.29 -40.82 6.41
C ARG A 52 -16.41 -39.68 5.40
N ILE A 53 -17.20 -39.86 4.33
CA ILE A 53 -17.47 -38.82 3.32
C ILE A 53 -18.22 -37.63 3.92
N ARG A 54 -19.25 -37.86 4.75
CA ARG A 54 -19.98 -36.78 5.44
C ARG A 54 -19.08 -36.04 6.43
N LEU A 55 -18.18 -36.76 7.11
CA LEU A 55 -17.19 -36.13 7.99
C LEU A 55 -16.25 -35.20 7.22
N VAL A 56 -15.71 -35.66 6.07
CA VAL A 56 -14.85 -34.83 5.20
C VAL A 56 -15.59 -33.58 4.71
N ILE A 57 -16.82 -33.75 4.19
CA ILE A 57 -17.64 -32.62 3.73
C ILE A 57 -17.90 -31.63 4.87
N LEU A 58 -18.28 -32.12 6.05
CA LEU A 58 -18.51 -31.26 7.22
C LEU A 58 -17.23 -30.51 7.62
N THR A 59 -16.08 -31.18 7.61
CA THR A 59 -14.78 -30.54 7.90
C THR A 59 -14.45 -29.45 6.91
N VAL A 60 -14.67 -29.68 5.61
CA VAL A 60 -14.45 -28.66 4.56
C VAL A 60 -15.42 -27.49 4.73
N ILE A 61 -16.70 -27.73 4.99
CA ILE A 61 -17.68 -26.66 5.24
C ILE A 61 -17.30 -25.83 6.47
N VAL A 62 -16.96 -26.47 7.58
CA VAL A 62 -16.52 -25.78 8.80
C VAL A 62 -15.26 -24.97 8.53
N PHE A 63 -14.31 -25.52 7.77
CA PHE A 63 -13.08 -24.81 7.39
C PHE A 63 -13.39 -23.57 6.54
N ILE A 64 -14.24 -23.69 5.51
CA ILE A 64 -14.68 -22.55 4.68
C ILE A 64 -15.40 -21.50 5.54
N LEU A 65 -16.34 -21.91 6.39
CA LEU A 65 -17.04 -20.98 7.29
C LEU A 65 -16.09 -20.28 8.25
N LEU A 66 -15.06 -20.97 8.73
CA LEU A 66 -14.04 -20.40 9.59
C LEU A 66 -13.16 -19.39 8.84
N LEU A 67 -12.79 -19.67 7.58
CA LEU A 67 -12.10 -18.71 6.72
C LEU A 67 -12.96 -17.47 6.44
N VAL A 68 -14.24 -17.64 6.10
CA VAL A 68 -15.18 -16.54 5.90
C VAL A 68 -15.34 -15.71 7.18
N PHE A 69 -15.46 -16.37 8.34
CA PHE A 69 -15.54 -15.68 9.63
C PHE A 69 -14.25 -14.90 9.96
N ILE A 70 -13.08 -15.49 9.74
CA ILE A 70 -11.78 -14.82 9.95
C ILE A 70 -11.62 -13.63 9.00
N SER A 71 -11.96 -13.80 7.73
CA SER A 71 -11.96 -12.71 6.74
C SER A 71 -12.89 -11.57 7.16
N TYR A 72 -14.13 -11.90 7.54
CA TYR A 72 -15.10 -10.92 8.04
C TYR A 72 -14.62 -10.18 9.29
N TRP A 73 -14.01 -10.91 10.23
CA TRP A 73 -13.51 -10.32 11.48
C TRP A 73 -12.27 -9.46 11.28
N ASN A 74 -11.36 -9.88 10.39
CA ASN A 74 -10.14 -9.14 10.09
C ASN A 74 -10.40 -7.90 9.20
N GLY A 75 -11.45 -7.91 8.39
CA GLY A 75 -11.85 -6.78 7.55
C GLY A 75 -12.58 -5.65 8.30
N ARG A 76 -12.98 -5.87 9.57
CA ARG A 76 -13.55 -4.80 10.39
C ARG A 76 -12.46 -3.91 10.95
N LEU A 77 -12.65 -2.60 10.79
CA LEU A 77 -11.92 -1.60 11.57
C LEU A 77 -12.06 -1.89 13.05
N LYS A 78 -10.91 -2.03 13.72
CA LYS A 78 -10.87 -2.11 15.18
C LYS A 78 -10.94 -0.70 15.72
N ASP A 79 -11.65 -0.52 16.83
CA ASP A 79 -11.73 0.78 17.49
C ASP A 79 -10.34 1.31 17.84
N VAL A 80 -9.98 2.44 17.25
CA VAL A 80 -8.72 3.17 17.49
C VAL A 80 -9.05 4.62 17.76
N SER A 81 -8.41 5.17 18.79
CA SER A 81 -8.47 6.59 19.13
C SER A 81 -7.15 7.28 18.82
N ILE A 82 -7.22 8.54 18.40
CA ILE A 82 -6.04 9.40 18.28
C ILE A 82 -5.47 9.63 19.69
N PRO A 83 -4.16 9.39 19.93
CA PRO A 83 -3.57 9.61 21.25
C PRO A 83 -3.59 11.10 21.67
N GLU A 84 -3.66 11.37 22.96
CA GLU A 84 -3.75 12.73 23.51
C GLU A 84 -2.56 13.63 23.12
N GLN A 85 -1.35 13.06 23.03
CA GLN A 85 -0.16 13.81 22.63
C GLN A 85 -0.24 14.27 21.17
N SER A 86 -0.67 13.39 20.26
CA SER A 86 -0.96 13.75 18.86
C SER A 86 -2.03 14.84 18.74
N ILE A 87 -3.10 14.75 19.55
CA ILE A 87 -4.14 15.80 19.61
C ILE A 87 -3.57 17.14 20.07
N ALA A 88 -2.69 17.15 21.07
CA ALA A 88 -2.05 18.36 21.57
C ALA A 88 -1.15 19.01 20.49
N LEU A 89 -0.35 18.20 19.80
CA LEU A 89 0.51 18.64 18.70
C LEU A 89 -0.31 19.19 17.54
N SER A 90 -1.40 18.53 17.17
CA SER A 90 -2.32 18.99 16.12
C SER A 90 -2.95 20.36 16.45
N LYS A 91 -3.28 20.60 17.73
CA LYS A 91 -3.81 21.90 18.18
C LYS A 91 -2.76 23.01 18.12
N GLU A 92 -1.53 22.70 18.51
CA GLU A 92 -0.41 23.64 18.41
C GLU A 92 -0.11 23.99 16.95
N LEU A 93 -0.05 22.99 16.08
CA LEU A 93 0.09 23.16 14.65
C LEU A 93 -1.00 24.06 14.06
N ALA A 94 -2.27 23.81 14.38
CA ALA A 94 -3.38 24.64 13.92
C ALA A 94 -3.27 26.10 14.40
N LYS A 95 -2.77 26.33 15.62
CA LYS A 95 -2.48 27.68 16.11
C LYS A 95 -1.35 28.33 15.31
N ASN A 96 -0.26 27.60 15.04
CA ASN A 96 0.90 28.10 14.30
C ASN A 96 0.54 28.48 12.85
N LEU A 97 -0.40 27.75 12.24
CA LEU A 97 -0.85 27.99 10.86
C LEU A 97 -2.06 28.94 10.75
N SER A 98 -2.62 29.41 11.87
CA SER A 98 -3.88 30.18 11.90
C SER A 98 -3.86 31.51 11.14
N HIS A 99 -2.67 32.06 10.86
CA HIS A 99 -2.48 33.30 10.11
C HIS A 99 -1.86 33.07 8.72
N THR A 100 -1.89 31.82 8.23
CA THR A 100 -1.35 31.44 6.92
C THR A 100 -2.48 31.23 5.91
N ALA A 101 -2.12 30.92 4.67
CA ALA A 101 -3.08 30.55 3.64
C ALA A 101 -3.75 29.19 3.87
N ILE A 102 -3.29 28.39 4.86
CA ILE A 102 -3.82 27.06 5.17
C ILE A 102 -5.03 27.19 6.09
N PRO A 103 -6.26 26.89 5.63
CA PRO A 103 -7.44 26.98 6.48
C PRO A 103 -7.45 25.91 7.58
N GLY A 104 -7.89 26.25 8.79
CA GLY A 104 -7.90 25.29 9.91
C GLY A 104 -8.76 24.03 9.68
N TYR A 105 -9.77 24.09 8.81
CA TYR A 105 -10.57 22.91 8.44
C TYR A 105 -9.76 21.88 7.66
N VAL A 106 -8.73 22.29 6.91
CA VAL A 106 -7.82 21.36 6.19
C VAL A 106 -7.08 20.46 7.17
N LEU A 107 -6.72 20.97 8.35
CA LEU A 107 -6.10 20.17 9.42
C LEU A 107 -7.15 19.36 10.19
N THR A 108 -8.34 19.92 10.40
CA THR A 108 -9.44 19.27 11.14
C THR A 108 -9.94 18.00 10.45
N TYR A 109 -9.97 18.02 9.12
CA TYR A 109 -10.49 16.95 8.26
C TYR A 109 -9.37 16.17 7.55
N ALA A 110 -8.10 16.42 7.87
CA ALA A 110 -6.97 15.75 7.25
C ALA A 110 -7.06 14.21 7.41
N PRO A 111 -6.65 13.42 6.40
CA PRO A 111 -6.60 11.97 6.52
C PRO A 111 -5.64 11.53 7.63
N LEU A 112 -5.97 10.38 8.23
CA LEU A 112 -5.03 9.56 8.97
C LEU A 112 -4.74 8.32 8.15
N VAL A 113 -3.51 7.83 8.22
CA VAL A 113 -3.09 6.70 7.39
C VAL A 113 -2.66 5.55 8.32
N PHE A 114 -3.24 4.37 8.11
CA PHE A 114 -2.66 3.14 8.63
C PHE A 114 -1.61 2.63 7.67
N LEU A 115 -0.39 2.47 8.16
CA LEU A 115 0.65 1.70 7.50
C LEU A 115 0.44 0.21 7.80
N ASP A 116 0.68 -0.66 6.83
CA ASP A 116 0.48 -2.10 6.99
C ASP A 116 1.24 -2.67 8.20
N ILE A 117 0.70 -3.70 8.85
CA ILE A 117 1.35 -4.38 9.99
C ILE A 117 2.73 -4.94 9.65
N GLY A 118 2.96 -5.28 8.38
CA GLY A 118 4.20 -5.77 7.85
C GLY A 118 5.03 -4.72 7.12
N GLU A 119 4.72 -3.43 7.27
CA GLU A 119 5.47 -2.34 6.64
C GLU A 119 6.91 -2.27 7.17
N GLU A 120 7.86 -2.16 6.24
CA GLU A 120 9.30 -2.04 6.48
C GLU A 120 9.86 -0.72 5.91
N PHE A 121 9.18 -0.09 4.96
CA PHE A 121 9.57 1.16 4.31
C PHE A 121 8.57 2.25 4.72
N TYR A 122 8.95 3.03 5.73
CA TYR A 122 8.08 4.05 6.33
C TYR A 122 8.18 5.39 5.58
N PRO A 123 7.27 6.35 5.84
CA PRO A 123 7.38 7.68 5.25
C PRO A 123 8.73 8.33 5.55
N SER A 124 9.29 9.03 4.57
CA SER A 124 10.71 9.40 4.55
C SER A 124 10.95 10.90 4.53
N ASP A 125 12.07 11.34 5.10
CA ASP A 125 12.49 12.73 4.98
C ASP A 125 12.96 13.05 3.55
N MET A 126 12.34 14.04 2.91
CA MET A 126 12.65 14.43 1.53
C MET A 126 14.10 14.94 1.37
N ALA A 127 14.62 15.70 2.33
CA ALA A 127 15.99 16.22 2.26
C ALA A 127 17.02 15.10 2.43
N ALA A 128 16.75 14.14 3.33
CA ALA A 128 17.57 12.95 3.50
C ALA A 128 17.59 12.11 2.22
N HIS A 129 16.46 11.94 1.52
CA HIS A 129 16.43 11.28 0.22
C HIS A 129 17.35 11.97 -0.78
N VAL A 130 17.18 13.29 -1.00
CA VAL A 130 18.01 14.06 -1.94
C VAL A 130 19.51 13.92 -1.59
N SER A 131 19.87 13.99 -0.31
CA SER A 131 21.26 13.85 0.14
C SER A 131 21.91 12.48 -0.14
N ASN A 132 21.09 11.44 -0.37
CA ASN A 132 21.55 10.09 -0.73
C ASN A 132 21.50 9.83 -2.24
N THR A 133 21.27 10.86 -3.05
CA THR A 133 21.17 10.76 -4.51
C THR A 133 22.18 11.65 -5.23
N HIS A 134 22.39 11.38 -6.51
CA HIS A 134 23.09 12.25 -7.44
C HIS A 134 22.39 12.23 -8.81
N PRO A 135 22.43 13.32 -9.58
CA PRO A 135 21.71 13.41 -10.84
C PRO A 135 22.41 12.61 -11.94
N THR A 136 21.64 11.85 -12.71
CA THR A 136 22.13 11.15 -13.91
C THR A 136 21.20 11.35 -15.10
N ILE A 137 21.77 11.22 -16.31
CA ILE A 137 21.05 11.07 -17.58
C ILE A 137 21.68 9.86 -18.27
N ASP A 138 20.86 8.92 -18.72
CA ASP A 138 21.31 7.67 -19.36
C ASP A 138 22.40 6.96 -18.53
N PHE A 139 22.12 6.79 -17.24
CA PHE A 139 23.02 6.20 -16.23
C PHE A 139 24.39 6.89 -16.07
N THR A 140 24.56 8.08 -16.63
CA THR A 140 25.80 8.86 -16.56
C THR A 140 25.60 10.09 -15.67
N PRO A 141 26.49 10.34 -14.69
CA PRO A 141 26.41 11.54 -13.85
C PRO A 141 26.34 12.83 -14.69
N VAL A 142 25.40 13.71 -14.34
CA VAL A 142 25.25 15.01 -14.99
C VAL A 142 26.48 15.87 -14.72
N LYS A 143 27.10 16.40 -15.78
CA LYS A 143 28.22 17.35 -15.65
C LYS A 143 27.70 18.69 -15.16
N ASP A 144 28.52 19.39 -14.37
CA ASP A 144 28.23 20.72 -13.85
C ASP A 144 27.00 20.81 -12.92
N ALA A 145 26.52 19.66 -12.42
CA ALA A 145 25.50 19.64 -11.37
C ALA A 145 26.02 20.31 -10.08
N PRO A 146 25.19 21.08 -9.36
CA PRO A 146 25.59 21.73 -8.12
C PRO A 146 26.15 20.72 -7.09
N GLU A 147 27.25 21.08 -6.44
CA GLU A 147 27.73 20.34 -5.27
C GLU A 147 26.77 20.55 -4.10
N GLY A 148 26.23 19.46 -3.54
CA GLY A 148 25.29 19.53 -2.42
C GLY A 148 23.87 19.90 -2.85
N LEU A 149 23.19 18.95 -3.51
CA LEU A 149 21.76 19.08 -3.78
C LEU A 149 20.95 19.14 -2.48
N THR A 150 20.01 20.05 -2.44
CA THR A 150 19.05 20.27 -1.34
C THR A 150 17.68 20.54 -1.92
N LEU A 151 16.67 20.65 -1.05
CA LEU A 151 15.33 21.04 -1.48
C LEU A 151 15.26 22.49 -2.00
N ASP A 152 16.27 23.32 -1.72
CA ASP A 152 16.33 24.72 -2.14
C ASP A 152 16.96 24.94 -3.52
N ASN A 153 17.67 23.96 -4.08
CA ASN A 153 18.35 24.09 -5.38
C ASN A 153 18.04 22.96 -6.38
N LEU A 154 17.13 22.04 -6.03
CA LEU A 154 16.88 20.86 -6.86
C LEU A 154 16.36 21.21 -8.26
N ASN A 155 15.61 22.31 -8.41
CA ASN A 155 15.12 22.77 -9.73
C ASN A 155 16.23 23.36 -10.62
N ASP A 156 17.42 23.68 -10.10
CA ASP A 156 18.55 24.12 -10.92
C ASP A 156 18.96 23.02 -11.93
N LEU A 157 18.65 21.76 -11.60
CA LEU A 157 18.82 20.62 -12.52
C LEU A 157 17.95 20.74 -13.78
N ASN A 158 16.88 21.55 -13.77
CA ASN A 158 16.03 21.72 -14.94
C ASN A 158 16.81 22.28 -16.13
N ASP A 159 17.74 23.20 -15.89
CA ASP A 159 18.60 23.79 -16.93
C ASP A 159 19.67 22.81 -17.46
N LEU A 160 19.89 21.68 -16.76
CA LEU A 160 20.90 20.67 -17.10
C LEU A 160 20.31 19.42 -17.78
N GLY A 161 18.98 19.31 -17.86
CA GLY A 161 18.33 18.14 -18.46
C GLY A 161 16.86 17.94 -18.09
N GLY A 162 16.34 18.64 -17.07
CA GLY A 162 14.92 18.66 -16.75
C GLY A 162 14.34 17.27 -16.52
N ASP A 163 13.28 16.96 -17.26
CA ASP A 163 12.53 15.71 -17.23
C ASP A 163 13.36 14.44 -17.49
N LYS A 164 14.55 14.57 -18.08
CA LYS A 164 15.48 13.46 -18.35
C LYS A 164 16.40 13.12 -17.19
N ILE A 165 16.39 13.91 -16.13
CA ILE A 165 17.27 13.69 -14.98
C ILE A 165 16.64 12.71 -14.00
N TYR A 166 17.46 11.77 -13.54
CA TYR A 166 17.12 10.79 -12.51
C TYR A 166 17.94 11.05 -11.25
N LEU A 167 17.28 11.20 -10.10
CA LEU A 167 17.95 11.23 -8.80
C LEU A 167 18.40 9.82 -8.42
N THR A 168 19.56 9.42 -8.95
CA THR A 168 20.10 8.08 -8.79
C THR A 168 20.72 7.91 -7.42
N SER A 169 20.43 6.80 -6.76
CA SER A 169 21.01 6.45 -5.47
C SER A 169 22.54 6.41 -5.50
N THR A 170 23.16 6.99 -4.48
CA THR A 170 24.60 6.89 -4.23
C THR A 170 25.06 5.49 -3.82
N THR A 171 24.13 4.59 -3.53
CA THR A 171 24.40 3.21 -3.10
C THR A 171 23.52 2.21 -3.82
N LEU A 172 24.00 0.97 -3.97
CA LEU A 172 23.22 -0.07 -4.66
C LEU A 172 21.95 -0.43 -3.88
N LEU A 173 20.78 -0.22 -4.48
CA LEU A 173 19.47 -0.51 -3.86
C LEU A 173 19.29 -1.98 -3.49
N THR A 174 19.92 -2.89 -4.25
CA THR A 174 19.91 -4.34 -3.97
C THR A 174 20.56 -4.71 -2.63
N LYS A 175 21.30 -3.79 -2.00
CA LYS A 175 21.86 -3.96 -0.64
C LYS A 175 20.93 -3.47 0.47
N LEU A 176 19.77 -2.92 0.13
CA LEU A 176 18.79 -2.33 1.06
C LEU A 176 19.46 -1.41 2.10
N PRO A 177 20.11 -0.32 1.67
CA PRO A 177 20.74 0.61 2.59
C PRO A 177 19.72 1.21 3.57
N ASN A 178 20.16 1.47 4.81
CA ASN A 178 19.25 1.80 5.91
C ASN A 178 18.32 3.00 5.66
N TYR A 179 18.74 3.98 4.85
CA TYR A 179 17.93 5.18 4.58
C TYR A 179 16.67 4.88 3.73
N LEU A 180 16.58 3.70 3.09
CA LEU A 180 15.37 3.27 2.38
C LEU A 180 14.20 3.00 3.34
N HIS A 181 14.47 2.62 4.58
CA HIS A 181 13.43 2.27 5.56
C HIS A 181 12.63 3.47 6.09
N GLY A 182 13.05 4.70 5.75
CA GLY A 182 12.37 5.92 6.18
C GLY A 182 12.28 6.08 7.70
N GLN A 183 11.28 6.83 8.15
CA GLN A 183 11.09 7.15 9.55
C GLN A 183 9.77 6.59 10.06
N LYS A 184 9.87 5.67 11.02
CA LYS A 184 8.70 5.05 11.64
C LYS A 184 7.87 6.09 12.43
N PRO A 185 6.54 6.14 12.25
CA PRO A 185 5.68 7.00 13.08
C PRO A 185 5.72 6.60 14.56
N ASP A 186 5.80 7.58 15.45
CA ASP A 186 5.71 7.33 16.89
C ASP A 186 4.27 7.00 17.31
N LYS A 187 4.11 6.04 18.21
CA LYS A 187 2.77 5.53 18.60
C LYS A 187 1.94 6.51 19.44
N LYS A 188 2.57 7.52 20.05
CA LYS A 188 1.91 8.50 20.92
C LYS A 188 1.71 9.83 20.19
N THR A 189 2.68 10.26 19.40
CA THR A 189 2.60 11.54 18.69
C THR A 189 2.02 11.37 17.29
N LEU A 190 2.07 10.16 16.71
CA LEU A 190 1.73 9.82 15.32
C LEU A 190 2.59 10.54 14.28
N GLN A 191 3.66 11.21 14.69
CA GLN A 191 4.56 11.94 13.81
C GLN A 191 5.67 11.02 13.31
N THR A 192 6.21 11.31 12.13
CA THR A 192 7.56 10.85 11.76
C THR A 192 8.56 11.84 12.35
N GLU A 193 8.98 11.59 13.60
CA GLU A 193 9.87 12.50 14.32
C GLU A 193 11.19 12.71 13.58
N ASN A 194 11.64 13.97 13.47
CA ASN A 194 12.86 14.37 12.76
C ASN A 194 12.85 14.09 11.24
N ALA A 195 11.68 13.90 10.64
CA ALA A 195 11.49 13.78 9.21
C ALA A 195 10.35 14.68 8.72
N VAL A 196 10.55 15.35 7.59
CA VAL A 196 9.46 15.98 6.83
C VAL A 196 9.14 15.09 5.64
N SER A 197 8.07 14.33 5.78
CA SER A 197 7.67 13.25 4.88
C SER A 197 6.41 13.56 4.08
N CYS A 198 5.89 14.77 4.20
CA CYS A 198 4.65 15.18 3.57
C CYS A 198 4.70 16.56 2.95
N VAL A 199 3.87 16.74 1.93
CA VAL A 199 3.51 18.02 1.35
C VAL A 199 2.01 18.19 1.47
N ILE A 200 1.58 19.24 2.17
CA ILE A 200 0.18 19.65 2.23
C ILE A 200 0.01 20.90 1.39
N ALA A 201 -0.67 20.77 0.26
CA ALA A 201 -0.93 21.86 -0.66
C ALA A 201 -2.43 22.14 -0.78
N VAL A 202 -2.82 23.41 -0.67
CA VAL A 202 -4.21 23.84 -0.85
C VAL A 202 -4.38 24.61 -2.15
N ALA A 203 -5.28 24.15 -3.01
CA ALA A 203 -5.62 24.79 -4.28
C ALA A 203 -7.01 25.42 -4.17
N ASN A 204 -7.06 26.75 -4.07
CA ASN A 204 -8.32 27.50 -4.02
C ASN A 204 -8.91 27.66 -5.42
N LYS A 205 -10.22 27.47 -5.55
CA LYS A 205 -10.96 27.46 -6.81
C LYS A 205 -12.21 28.34 -6.69
N ASP A 206 -12.81 28.65 -7.83
CA ASP A 206 -14.04 29.44 -7.87
C ASP A 206 -15.21 28.74 -7.15
N GLY A 207 -16.19 29.55 -6.72
CA GLY A 207 -17.43 29.03 -6.12
C GLY A 207 -17.26 28.47 -4.69
N GLY A 208 -16.20 28.87 -3.99
CA GLY A 208 -15.91 28.43 -2.62
C GLY A 208 -15.36 27.01 -2.54
N ILE A 209 -14.82 26.49 -3.63
CA ILE A 209 -14.17 25.18 -3.69
C ILE A 209 -12.71 25.32 -3.27
N LEU A 210 -12.24 24.41 -2.43
CA LEU A 210 -10.82 24.26 -2.13
C LEU A 210 -10.49 22.78 -2.16
N ASP A 211 -9.45 22.41 -2.90
CA ASP A 211 -8.90 21.05 -2.85
C ASP A 211 -7.64 21.06 -1.99
N ALA A 212 -7.60 20.21 -0.98
CA ALA A 212 -6.41 20.00 -0.16
C ALA A 212 -5.77 18.67 -0.53
N PHE A 213 -4.51 18.71 -0.94
CA PHE A 213 -3.69 17.55 -1.28
C PHE A 213 -2.81 17.22 -0.08
N TYR A 214 -2.83 15.96 0.34
CA TYR A 214 -1.99 15.40 1.39
C TYR A 214 -1.07 14.38 0.70
N ILE A 215 0.11 14.84 0.30
CA ILE A 215 1.04 14.10 -0.53
C ILE A 215 2.12 13.51 0.39
N TYR A 216 2.30 12.20 0.31
CA TYR A 216 3.15 11.38 1.15
C TYR A 216 4.40 11.00 0.37
N PHE A 217 5.55 11.06 1.03
CA PHE A 217 6.82 10.69 0.43
C PHE A 217 7.41 9.46 1.11
N TYR A 218 7.86 8.51 0.30
CA TYR A 218 8.61 7.33 0.73
C TYR A 218 9.91 7.26 -0.06
N THR A 219 11.03 6.92 0.58
CA THR A 219 12.32 6.85 -0.11
C THR A 219 12.36 5.66 -1.06
N PHE A 220 11.60 4.60 -0.80
CA PHE A 220 11.68 3.36 -1.55
C PHE A 220 10.32 2.72 -1.66
N ASN A 221 9.95 2.35 -2.87
CA ASN A 221 8.80 1.53 -3.18
C ASN A 221 9.24 0.08 -3.34
N ASP A 222 8.78 -0.81 -2.45
CA ASP A 222 8.90 -2.26 -2.62
C ASP A 222 7.61 -2.77 -3.25
N GLY A 223 7.59 -2.78 -4.59
CA GLY A 223 6.41 -3.03 -5.38
C GLY A 223 5.76 -4.39 -5.14
N PRO A 224 4.55 -4.58 -5.71
CA PRO A 224 3.76 -5.77 -5.49
C PRO A 224 4.46 -7.03 -6.04
N THR A 225 3.94 -8.18 -5.64
CA THR A 225 4.40 -9.47 -6.15
C THR A 225 3.36 -10.06 -7.09
N ALA A 226 3.75 -10.33 -8.33
CA ALA A 226 2.93 -11.01 -9.33
C ALA A 226 3.42 -12.45 -9.48
N LEU A 227 2.62 -13.44 -9.08
CA LEU A 227 2.98 -14.88 -9.15
C LEU A 227 4.36 -15.24 -8.57
N GLY A 228 4.80 -14.55 -7.52
CA GLY A 228 6.09 -14.75 -6.87
C GLY A 228 7.24 -13.89 -7.43
N HIS A 229 7.01 -13.13 -8.50
CA HIS A 229 7.96 -12.17 -9.06
C HIS A 229 7.69 -10.77 -8.52
N LYS A 230 8.74 -10.10 -8.06
CA LYS A 230 8.67 -8.70 -7.65
C LYS A 230 8.64 -7.80 -8.87
N VAL A 231 7.72 -6.84 -8.90
CA VAL A 231 7.54 -5.89 -10.00
C VAL A 231 7.39 -4.48 -9.45
N GLY A 232 7.98 -3.49 -10.12
CA GLY A 232 7.77 -2.08 -9.80
C GLY A 232 8.50 -1.55 -8.57
N ASN A 233 9.63 -2.12 -8.18
CA ASN A 233 10.49 -1.50 -7.17
C ASN A 233 11.13 -0.23 -7.75
N HIS A 234 11.11 0.87 -7.02
CA HIS A 234 11.78 2.10 -7.44
C HIS A 234 12.23 2.93 -6.25
N LEU A 235 13.28 3.72 -6.47
CA LEU A 235 13.69 4.76 -5.53
C LEU A 235 12.73 5.95 -5.66
N GLY A 236 12.38 6.51 -4.51
CA GLY A 236 11.40 7.58 -4.31
C GLY A 236 9.99 7.16 -4.69
N ASP A 237 9.03 7.64 -3.92
CA ASP A 237 7.62 7.35 -4.17
C ASP A 237 6.74 8.47 -3.63
N TRP A 238 5.72 8.82 -4.40
CA TRP A 238 4.82 9.93 -4.16
C TRP A 238 3.38 9.46 -4.26
N GLU A 239 2.76 9.26 -3.11
CA GLU A 239 1.37 8.86 -2.97
C GLU A 239 0.55 10.02 -2.36
N HIS A 240 -0.77 10.02 -2.47
CA HIS A 240 -1.57 11.10 -1.90
C HIS A 240 -3.04 10.77 -1.64
N ASN A 241 -3.60 11.51 -0.70
CA ASN A 241 -5.03 11.79 -0.67
C ASN A 241 -5.32 13.20 -1.14
N MET A 242 -6.51 13.42 -1.68
CA MET A 242 -7.04 14.78 -1.90
C MET A 242 -8.44 14.89 -1.34
N ILE A 243 -8.72 15.93 -0.57
CA ILE A 243 -10.07 16.23 -0.06
C ILE A 243 -10.58 17.50 -0.72
N ARG A 244 -11.76 17.41 -1.33
CA ARG A 244 -12.48 18.56 -1.86
C ARG A 244 -13.39 19.16 -0.79
N PHE A 245 -13.25 20.44 -0.56
CA PHE A 245 -14.10 21.24 0.32
C PHE A 245 -15.00 22.17 -0.49
N LYS A 246 -16.18 22.46 0.07
CA LYS A 246 -17.06 23.54 -0.38
C LYS A 246 -17.42 24.41 0.81
N ASN A 247 -17.00 25.67 0.79
CA ASN A 247 -17.18 26.62 1.89
C ASN A 247 -16.69 26.08 3.25
N GLY A 248 -15.60 25.31 3.24
CA GLY A 248 -15.00 24.72 4.44
C GLY A 248 -15.57 23.35 4.87
N GLU A 249 -16.62 22.85 4.22
CA GLU A 249 -17.18 21.52 4.51
C GLU A 249 -16.63 20.48 3.51
N PRO A 250 -16.11 19.34 3.99
CA PRO A 250 -15.57 18.31 3.11
C PRO A 250 -16.69 17.61 2.31
N GLN A 251 -16.47 17.41 1.02
CA GLN A 251 -17.46 16.87 0.08
C GLN A 251 -17.09 15.47 -0.40
N ALA A 252 -15.82 15.28 -0.75
CA ALA A 252 -15.30 14.05 -1.31
C ALA A 252 -13.82 13.88 -1.01
N ILE A 253 -13.34 12.64 -1.06
CA ILE A 253 -11.94 12.28 -0.89
C ILE A 253 -11.49 11.38 -2.05
N TRP A 254 -10.26 11.60 -2.51
CA TRP A 254 -9.53 10.78 -3.45
C TRP A 254 -8.45 9.98 -2.71
N TYR A 255 -8.28 8.72 -3.09
CA TYR A 255 -7.19 7.85 -2.66
C TYR A 255 -6.38 7.46 -3.91
N SER A 256 -5.11 7.85 -4.00
CA SER A 256 -4.25 7.42 -5.10
C SER A 256 -3.83 5.98 -4.94
N GLN A 257 -3.75 5.27 -6.06
CA GLN A 257 -3.36 3.87 -6.15
C GLN A 257 -2.43 3.74 -7.35
N HIS A 258 -1.12 3.83 -7.14
CA HIS A 258 -0.13 3.91 -8.23
C HIS A 258 -0.43 5.14 -9.12
N GLU A 259 -0.52 4.96 -10.43
CA GLU A 259 -0.94 6.01 -11.38
C GLU A 259 -2.46 6.25 -11.39
N TYR A 260 -3.23 5.44 -10.64
CA TYR A 260 -4.69 5.36 -10.60
C TYR A 260 -5.24 5.88 -9.27
N GLY A 261 -6.50 5.56 -8.98
CA GLY A 261 -7.13 5.83 -7.69
C GLY A 261 -8.63 5.88 -7.77
N GLU A 262 -9.24 6.11 -6.61
CA GLU A 262 -10.68 6.08 -6.41
C GLU A 262 -11.18 7.29 -5.63
N ALA A 263 -12.39 7.75 -5.97
CA ALA A 263 -13.06 8.83 -5.26
C ALA A 263 -14.28 8.30 -4.50
N PHE A 264 -14.48 8.84 -3.29
CA PHE A 264 -15.64 8.57 -2.45
C PHE A 264 -16.24 9.88 -1.96
N THR A 265 -17.55 9.91 -1.72
CA THR A 265 -18.14 11.00 -0.94
C THR A 265 -17.51 10.97 0.45
N TYR A 266 -17.34 12.16 1.05
CA TYR A 266 -16.65 12.23 2.33
C TYR A 266 -17.38 11.43 3.40
N ASP A 267 -18.72 11.36 3.35
CA ASP A 267 -19.53 10.61 4.30
C ASP A 267 -19.37 9.09 4.16
N ALA A 268 -19.09 8.58 2.96
CA ALA A 268 -18.99 7.14 2.69
C ALA A 268 -17.83 6.46 3.42
N VAL A 269 -16.71 7.17 3.64
CA VAL A 269 -15.47 6.55 4.14
C VAL A 269 -15.44 6.46 5.66
N ASN A 270 -14.67 5.49 6.16
CA ASN A 270 -14.43 5.33 7.59
C ASN A 270 -13.60 6.48 8.16
N LYS A 271 -13.84 6.85 9.42
CA LYS A 271 -13.21 8.00 10.08
C LYS A 271 -12.84 7.70 11.54
N ILE A 272 -11.76 8.31 12.02
CA ILE A 272 -11.51 8.48 13.46
C ILE A 272 -11.90 9.91 13.84
N GLY A 273 -13.02 10.05 14.55
CA GLY A 273 -13.64 11.36 14.77
C GLY A 273 -14.06 11.99 13.44
N LYS A 274 -13.44 13.12 13.07
CA LYS A 274 -13.72 13.82 11.80
C LYS A 274 -12.78 13.42 10.66
N ARG A 275 -11.70 12.71 10.95
CA ARG A 275 -10.58 12.47 10.02
C ARG A 275 -10.79 11.17 9.26
N PRO A 276 -10.77 11.15 7.91
CA PRO A 276 -10.93 9.95 7.13
C PRO A 276 -9.70 9.05 7.28
N ILE A 277 -9.91 7.76 7.13
CA ILE A 277 -8.85 6.76 7.23
C ILE A 277 -8.43 6.35 5.81
N GLY A 278 -7.13 6.33 5.55
CA GLY A 278 -6.53 5.61 4.44
C GLY A 278 -5.70 4.44 4.95
N PHE A 279 -5.60 3.39 4.14
CA PHE A 279 -4.69 2.28 4.38
C PHE A 279 -3.64 2.28 3.28
N SER A 280 -2.39 2.51 3.66
CA SER A 280 -1.25 2.45 2.75
C SER A 280 -0.84 0.99 2.57
N ALA A 281 -0.73 0.57 1.31
CA ALA A 281 -0.35 -0.79 0.96
C ALA A 281 1.10 -1.06 1.35
N LYS A 282 1.37 -2.30 1.78
CA LYS A 282 2.70 -2.72 2.18
C LYS A 282 3.69 -2.55 1.02
N GLY A 283 4.68 -1.68 1.20
CA GLY A 283 5.80 -1.48 0.28
C GLY A 283 5.45 -0.70 -0.99
N SER A 284 4.27 -0.89 -1.60
CA SER A 284 3.82 -0.12 -2.76
C SER A 284 3.17 1.23 -2.40
N HIS A 285 2.83 1.41 -1.13
CA HIS A 285 2.23 2.61 -0.51
C HIS A 285 0.92 3.15 -1.08
N ALA A 286 0.39 2.57 -2.16
CA ALA A 286 -0.93 2.86 -2.70
C ALA A 286 -1.99 2.94 -1.58
N ASN A 287 -2.86 3.93 -1.67
CA ASN A 287 -3.81 4.26 -0.60
C ASN A 287 -5.20 3.71 -0.92
N TYR A 288 -5.79 3.04 0.06
CA TYR A 288 -7.10 2.42 -0.06
C TYR A 288 -8.04 2.90 1.05
N ALA A 289 -9.34 2.98 0.74
CA ALA A 289 -10.38 3.37 1.71
C ALA A 289 -10.73 2.22 2.69
N VAL A 290 -10.37 0.99 2.33
CA VAL A 290 -10.58 -0.23 3.15
C VAL A 290 -9.29 -1.04 3.24
N SER A 291 -9.15 -1.77 4.35
CA SER A 291 -8.07 -2.74 4.52
C SER A 291 -8.39 -4.06 3.83
N GLY A 292 -7.38 -4.77 3.33
CA GLY A 292 -7.53 -6.08 2.74
C GLY A 292 -6.51 -6.33 1.63
N ALA A 293 -6.80 -7.35 0.81
CA ALA A 293 -6.13 -7.55 -0.46
C ALA A 293 -6.92 -6.83 -1.56
N HIS A 294 -6.23 -6.05 -2.37
CA HIS A 294 -6.79 -5.26 -3.47
C HIS A 294 -6.20 -5.78 -4.77
N ASP A 295 -7.05 -6.29 -5.67
CA ASP A 295 -6.62 -6.87 -6.93
C ASP A 295 -6.26 -5.76 -7.92
N LEU A 296 -5.01 -5.75 -8.39
CA LEU A 296 -4.54 -4.69 -9.29
C LEU A 296 -5.22 -4.72 -10.67
N HIS A 297 -5.84 -5.85 -11.04
CA HIS A 297 -6.68 -5.92 -12.24
C HIS A 297 -7.85 -4.93 -12.21
N GLU A 298 -8.35 -4.56 -11.03
CA GLU A 298 -9.43 -3.56 -10.91
C GLU A 298 -8.96 -2.15 -11.29
N LEU A 299 -7.66 -1.90 -11.28
CA LEU A 299 -7.05 -0.63 -11.68
C LEU A 299 -6.70 -0.62 -13.17
N ASP A 300 -6.22 -1.75 -13.68
CA ASP A 300 -5.76 -1.93 -15.05
C ASP A 300 -6.15 -3.32 -15.58
N GLU A 301 -7.05 -3.36 -16.56
CA GLU A 301 -7.52 -4.60 -17.17
C GLU A 301 -6.42 -5.36 -17.90
N GLU A 302 -5.28 -4.73 -18.21
CA GLU A 302 -4.11 -5.38 -18.82
C GLU A 302 -3.38 -6.31 -17.83
N ILE A 303 -3.51 -6.09 -16.52
CA ILE A 303 -2.98 -6.98 -15.49
C ILE A 303 -3.96 -8.14 -15.33
N PRO A 304 -3.61 -9.41 -15.59
CA PRO A 304 -4.55 -10.51 -15.43
C PRO A 304 -5.15 -10.59 -14.01
N ALA A 305 -6.45 -10.84 -13.92
CA ALA A 305 -7.13 -10.96 -12.63
C ALA A 305 -6.46 -11.97 -11.68
N HIS A 306 -6.40 -11.61 -10.41
CA HIS A 306 -5.96 -12.46 -9.30
C HIS A 306 -4.47 -12.86 -9.30
N ILE A 307 -3.60 -12.13 -10.01
CA ILE A 307 -2.17 -12.45 -10.05
C ILE A 307 -1.31 -11.51 -9.19
N ALA A 308 -1.76 -10.27 -9.01
CA ALA A 308 -1.00 -9.22 -8.33
C ALA A 308 -1.94 -8.43 -7.41
N PHE A 309 -1.53 -8.26 -6.16
CA PHE A 309 -2.34 -7.62 -5.13
C PHE A 309 -1.51 -6.61 -4.36
N ASP A 310 -2.18 -5.52 -4.00
CA ASP A 310 -1.77 -4.71 -2.86
C ASP A 310 -2.38 -5.28 -1.58
N HIS A 311 -1.59 -5.28 -0.51
CA HIS A 311 -2.03 -5.73 0.79
C HIS A 311 -1.99 -4.58 1.79
N THR A 312 -3.11 -4.37 2.46
CA THR A 312 -3.29 -3.31 3.44
C THR A 312 -3.86 -3.87 4.73
N SER A 313 -3.48 -3.28 5.87
CA SER A 313 -4.01 -3.67 7.16
C SER A 313 -3.91 -2.55 8.18
N GLN A 314 -4.57 -2.73 9.32
CA GLN A 314 -4.58 -1.78 10.41
C GLN A 314 -3.31 -1.92 11.28
N GLY A 315 -2.17 -1.45 10.77
CA GLY A 315 -0.89 -1.41 11.47
C GLY A 315 -0.67 -0.11 12.23
N LEU A 316 0.43 0.58 11.94
CA LEU A 316 0.76 1.82 12.64
C LEU A 316 -0.09 2.97 12.11
N LEU A 317 -0.75 3.67 13.02
CA LEU A 317 -1.45 4.90 12.68
C LEU A 317 -0.42 6.03 12.54
N TRP A 318 -0.59 6.82 11.48
CA TRP A 318 0.27 7.95 11.14
C TRP A 318 -0.60 9.19 10.89
N ASP A 319 -0.09 10.34 11.35
CA ASP A 319 -0.67 11.65 11.09
C ASP A 319 0.24 12.46 10.14
N PRO A 320 -0.08 12.48 8.83
CA PRO A 320 0.70 13.20 7.82
C PRO A 320 0.87 14.70 8.12
N THR A 321 -0.09 15.32 8.80
CA THR A 321 -0.04 16.77 9.07
C THR A 321 1.13 17.13 9.97
N LEU A 322 1.52 16.24 10.86
CA LEU A 322 2.49 16.58 11.88
C LEU A 322 3.94 16.59 11.40
N SER A 323 4.19 16.13 10.17
CA SER A 323 5.51 16.03 9.53
C SER A 323 5.48 16.52 8.09
N ALA A 324 4.86 17.69 7.85
CA ALA A 324 4.63 18.23 6.51
C ALA A 324 5.22 19.63 6.27
N TYR A 325 5.57 19.90 5.03
CA TYR A 325 5.61 21.25 4.49
C TYR A 325 4.24 21.69 4.00
N TYR A 326 3.95 22.98 4.08
CA TYR A 326 2.63 23.54 3.85
C TYR A 326 2.65 24.63 2.78
N TYR A 327 1.75 24.54 1.80
CA TYR A 327 1.70 25.47 0.69
C TYR A 327 0.27 25.83 0.30
N SER A 328 0.09 27.04 -0.21
CA SER A 328 -1.00 27.33 -1.13
C SER A 328 -0.51 27.22 -2.57
N TYR A 329 -1.37 26.74 -3.47
CA TYR A 329 -1.08 26.57 -4.88
C TYR A 329 -2.10 27.33 -5.74
N SER A 330 -1.60 28.17 -6.64
CA SER A 330 -2.41 28.95 -7.58
C SER A 330 -1.57 29.36 -8.78
N ASP A 331 -2.16 29.36 -9.98
CA ASP A 331 -1.48 29.77 -11.23
C ASP A 331 -0.13 29.08 -11.43
N ASP A 332 -0.12 27.76 -11.28
CA ASP A 332 1.05 26.88 -11.35
C ASP A 332 2.19 27.24 -10.37
N LYS A 333 1.87 27.95 -9.28
CA LYS A 333 2.84 28.41 -8.30
C LYS A 333 2.50 27.98 -6.88
N PHE A 334 3.50 27.42 -6.21
CA PHE A 334 3.50 27.18 -4.78
C PHE A 334 3.94 28.43 -4.01
N SER A 335 3.17 28.78 -2.96
CA SER A 335 3.56 29.76 -1.96
C SER A 335 3.64 29.08 -0.59
N PRO A 336 4.78 29.14 0.11
CA PRO A 336 4.96 28.48 1.38
C PRO A 336 4.14 29.15 2.48
N ALA A 337 3.60 28.35 3.40
CA ALA A 337 2.87 28.87 4.56
C ALA A 337 3.78 29.57 5.58
N THR A 338 5.09 29.24 5.58
CA THR A 338 6.10 29.85 6.46
C THR A 338 7.40 30.11 5.71
N ASP A 339 8.10 31.20 6.04
CA ASP A 339 9.26 31.72 5.30
C ASP A 339 10.45 30.75 5.16
N LYS A 340 10.56 29.74 6.03
CA LYS A 340 11.67 28.77 6.03
C LYS A 340 11.38 27.49 5.25
N THR A 341 10.20 27.40 4.63
CA THR A 341 9.80 26.21 3.90
C THR A 341 10.45 26.24 2.51
N PRO A 342 11.23 25.22 2.11
CA PRO A 342 11.83 25.16 0.79
C PRO A 342 10.72 25.06 -0.26
N VAL A 343 10.91 25.68 -1.43
CA VAL A 343 9.87 25.69 -2.49
C VAL A 343 10.39 25.07 -3.78
N ASN A 344 11.69 25.24 -4.02
CA ASN A 344 12.31 24.99 -5.31
C ASN A 344 12.22 23.51 -5.76
N TYR A 345 12.35 22.55 -4.85
CA TYR A 345 12.17 21.12 -5.17
C TYR A 345 10.80 20.75 -5.76
N LEU A 346 9.75 21.54 -5.49
CA LEU A 346 8.42 21.28 -6.06
C LEU A 346 8.39 21.47 -7.58
N TYR A 347 9.35 22.23 -8.12
CA TYR A 347 9.48 22.50 -9.56
C TYR A 347 10.54 21.64 -10.24
N PHE A 348 11.17 20.69 -9.55
CA PHE A 348 12.07 19.74 -10.21
C PHE A 348 11.29 18.87 -11.20
N GLU A 349 11.69 18.89 -12.47
CA GLU A 349 10.97 18.25 -13.58
C GLU A 349 11.30 16.75 -13.74
N GLY A 350 12.45 16.32 -13.21
CA GLY A 350 12.96 14.96 -13.36
C GLY A 350 12.31 13.94 -12.41
N GLN A 351 12.95 12.77 -12.37
CA GLN A 351 12.49 11.61 -11.60
C GLN A 351 13.14 11.57 -10.22
N TRP A 352 12.33 11.35 -9.19
CA TRP A 352 12.76 11.17 -7.80
C TRP A 352 13.33 9.78 -7.52
N GLY A 353 14.13 9.24 -8.45
CA GLY A 353 14.74 7.93 -8.28
C GLY A 353 15.68 7.55 -9.41
N ASP A 354 16.22 6.34 -9.33
CA ASP A 354 17.01 5.70 -10.38
C ASP A 354 16.21 5.64 -11.69
N GLN A 355 16.92 5.59 -12.82
CA GLN A 355 16.34 5.16 -14.11
C GLN A 355 16.08 3.66 -14.07
N GLN A 356 14.99 3.18 -14.70
CA GLN A 356 14.69 1.75 -14.86
C GLN A 356 15.96 1.00 -15.28
N TYR A 357 16.33 -0.03 -14.53
CA TYR A 357 17.55 -0.78 -14.82
C TYR A 357 17.46 -1.51 -16.15
N LEU A 358 18.56 -1.52 -16.90
CA LEU A 358 18.67 -2.31 -18.13
C LEU A 358 18.50 -3.80 -17.82
N ASP A 359 17.89 -4.57 -18.72
CA ASP A 359 17.68 -6.02 -18.58
C ASP A 359 18.97 -6.81 -18.35
N SER A 360 20.11 -6.28 -18.81
CA SER A 360 21.42 -6.87 -18.59
C SER A 360 21.96 -6.73 -17.16
N VAL A 361 21.36 -5.88 -16.33
CA VAL A 361 21.82 -5.63 -14.96
C VAL A 361 21.45 -6.81 -14.06
N VAL A 362 22.43 -7.33 -13.34
CA VAL A 362 22.21 -8.43 -12.38
C VAL A 362 21.20 -7.99 -11.32
N GLY A 363 20.12 -8.76 -11.18
CA GLY A 363 19.05 -8.48 -10.23
C GLY A 363 17.86 -7.72 -10.81
N GLN A 364 17.93 -7.30 -12.09
CA GLN A 364 16.75 -6.96 -12.89
C GLN A 364 16.07 -8.25 -13.33
N GLU A 365 14.75 -8.24 -13.27
CA GLU A 365 13.88 -9.33 -13.71
C GLU A 365 12.73 -8.69 -14.49
N GLU A 366 12.29 -9.35 -15.56
CA GLU A 366 11.14 -8.97 -16.34
C GLU A 366 10.10 -10.09 -16.26
N PHE A 367 8.85 -9.71 -16.03
CA PHE A 367 7.72 -10.62 -15.94
C PHE A 367 6.51 -10.06 -16.67
N HIS A 368 6.24 -10.57 -17.87
CA HIS A 368 5.08 -10.22 -18.72
C HIS A 368 4.92 -8.70 -19.00
N GLY A 369 6.03 -8.04 -19.33
CA GLY A 369 6.12 -6.60 -19.60
C GLY A 369 6.50 -5.78 -18.37
N PHE A 370 6.43 -6.35 -17.17
CA PHE A 370 6.70 -5.63 -15.93
C PHE A 370 8.12 -5.89 -15.43
N HIS A 371 8.88 -4.83 -15.20
CA HIS A 371 10.22 -4.93 -14.67
C HIS A 371 10.21 -4.86 -13.15
N LYS A 372 11.18 -5.54 -12.54
CA LYS A 372 11.39 -5.51 -11.10
C LYS A 372 11.87 -4.15 -10.61
N TRP A 373 12.85 -3.54 -11.28
CA TRP A 373 13.38 -2.22 -10.94
C TRP A 373 12.97 -1.20 -12.00
N ASN A 374 12.11 -0.27 -11.61
CA ASN A 374 11.55 0.78 -12.46
C ASN A 374 12.15 2.15 -12.14
N SER A 375 11.85 3.10 -13.03
CA SER A 375 12.16 4.51 -12.81
C SER A 375 11.41 5.05 -11.59
N GLY A 376 12.04 5.93 -10.82
CA GLY A 376 11.34 6.72 -9.81
C GLY A 376 10.28 7.65 -10.44
N PRO A 377 9.29 8.13 -9.67
CA PRO A 377 8.23 8.99 -10.18
C PRO A 377 8.65 10.46 -10.24
N GLN A 378 7.85 11.27 -10.94
CA GLN A 378 7.97 12.72 -10.89
C GLN A 378 7.41 13.31 -9.58
N GLY A 379 7.81 14.55 -9.30
CA GLY A 379 7.49 15.25 -8.05
C GLY A 379 6.03 15.75 -7.91
N PRO A 380 5.73 16.45 -6.79
CA PRO A 380 4.38 16.85 -6.43
C PRO A 380 3.62 17.70 -7.46
N ILE A 381 4.30 18.55 -8.23
CA ILE A 381 3.65 19.40 -9.24
C ILE A 381 2.90 18.60 -10.31
N PHE A 382 3.31 17.35 -10.56
CA PHE A 382 2.70 16.45 -11.53
C PHE A 382 1.43 15.74 -11.00
N LYS A 383 0.99 16.02 -9.77
CA LYS A 383 -0.22 15.41 -9.17
C LYS A 383 -1.54 16.09 -9.55
N HIS A 384 -1.54 16.90 -10.62
CA HIS A 384 -2.72 17.60 -11.16
C HIS A 384 -3.46 18.46 -10.14
N LEU A 385 -2.75 19.37 -9.45
CA LEU A 385 -3.31 20.17 -8.35
C LEU A 385 -4.46 21.10 -8.78
N ASP A 386 -4.46 21.50 -10.05
CA ASP A 386 -5.44 22.34 -10.70
C ASP A 386 -6.67 21.57 -11.25
N ARG A 387 -6.71 20.23 -11.11
CA ARG A 387 -7.76 19.37 -11.69
C ARG A 387 -9.18 19.83 -11.39
N LYS A 388 -10.06 19.84 -12.40
CA LYS A 388 -11.44 20.33 -12.25
C LYS A 388 -12.31 19.42 -11.37
N SER A 389 -12.11 18.11 -11.45
CA SER A 389 -12.88 17.09 -10.75
C SER A 389 -12.11 16.52 -9.55
N VAL A 390 -12.80 15.77 -8.69
CA VAL A 390 -12.13 15.06 -7.57
C VAL A 390 -11.18 13.99 -8.11
N CYS A 391 -11.59 13.30 -9.16
CA CYS A 391 -10.80 12.29 -9.86
C CYS A 391 -9.75 12.92 -10.79
N LEU A 392 -8.74 12.11 -11.15
CA LEU A 392 -7.79 12.46 -12.19
C LEU A 392 -8.48 12.65 -13.56
N PRO A 393 -7.94 13.50 -14.45
CA PRO A 393 -8.44 13.63 -15.81
C PRO A 393 -8.21 12.33 -16.59
N ARG A 394 -9.27 11.57 -16.85
CA ARG A 394 -9.23 10.31 -17.62
C ARG A 394 -10.49 10.16 -18.48
N ASP A 395 -10.39 9.30 -19.49
CA ASP A 395 -11.54 8.86 -20.27
C ASP A 395 -12.50 8.06 -19.39
N GLY A 396 -13.81 8.35 -19.45
CA GLY A 396 -14.84 7.68 -18.62
C GLY A 396 -15.48 8.54 -17.52
N GLY A 397 -14.95 9.75 -17.27
CA GLY A 397 -15.52 10.70 -16.30
C GLY A 397 -15.11 10.43 -14.85
N CYS A 398 -15.64 11.23 -13.91
CA CYS A 398 -15.31 11.10 -12.49
C CYS A 398 -16.46 10.44 -11.73
N ILE A 399 -16.23 9.20 -11.30
CA ILE A 399 -17.16 8.44 -10.46
C ILE A 399 -16.79 8.66 -8.99
N ILE A 400 -17.71 9.24 -8.23
CA ILE A 400 -17.58 9.42 -6.78
C ILE A 400 -18.51 8.41 -6.11
N LYS A 401 -17.93 7.40 -5.45
CA LYS A 401 -18.69 6.33 -4.79
C LYS A 401 -19.36 6.85 -3.51
N GLU A 402 -20.62 6.47 -3.28
CA GLU A 402 -21.38 6.88 -2.09
C GLU A 402 -21.32 5.85 -0.94
N SER A 403 -20.63 4.73 -1.15
CA SER A 403 -20.36 3.68 -0.18
C SER A 403 -19.01 3.03 -0.44
N LEU A 404 -18.48 2.35 0.58
CA LEU A 404 -17.29 1.49 0.49
C LEU A 404 -17.56 0.21 -0.29
#